data_AF-A0A8H7VCK3-F1
#
_entry.id   AF-A0A8H7VCK3-F1
#
_cell.length_a   1.000
_cell.length_b   1.000
_cell.length_c   1.000
_cell.angle_alpha   90.00
_cell.angle_beta   90.00
_cell.angle_gamma   90.00
#
_symmetry.space_group_name_H-M   'P 1'
#
loop_
_entity.id
_entity.type
_entity.pdbx_description
1 polymer ?
#
loop_
_entity_poly.entity_id
_entity_poly.type
_entity_poly.pdbx_seq_one_letter_code
_entity_poly.pdbx_strand_id
1 'polypeptide(L)'
;MGPIPKSIIDAHVHFWHPDKVNVSWVKGSAFDTHKDAIDYSEKVKKAHVMKAIYVETDVDCYHGLVEADWITQYAEQLQSTEVFGGIGGIVAFAPVHQGDQVDGYLRTLMRITNNRLKGVRYLIQDPAKDPLRVLDPDFVRGIQLLESYNLSFDLNINCNDSPEQFPPLKTLVAQCPRVQFVLDHMGKPPCDSQPGDTRFEFWKEQMYDLSKLDNVSCKVSGLITEFKVDDQKTQSQVVQLLKPFIQVAKDTFGIDRLMFGGDWPICELAKYELKWQQWLEILSEIVKDWTEEEKDKLFVINATRFYKLNHTNIIHNPNSTSSSLYQEDEKKPILFHTSSAQRYSSPYHPELPPTPSSSAFSFLVNDSKESIEEQFNTTQLDTNTTNSSTTTTPSTISPNDDDEGLYLLWTHQLLRERGYQPSSCKLDDDDDDCRSIDSSITDLSTDTSRQQQKSMNLSIWLASWFPMC
;
A
#
# COMPACT_ATOMS: atom_id res chain seq x y z
N MET A 1 -5.81 -33.44 0.71
CA MET A 1 -6.21 -32.03 0.85
C MET A 1 -6.92 -31.89 2.18
N GLY A 2 -6.38 -31.05 3.06
CA GLY A 2 -6.98 -30.73 4.35
C GLY A 2 -8.33 -30.01 4.18
N PRO A 3 -9.15 -29.95 5.25
CA PRO A 3 -10.42 -29.23 5.18
C PRO A 3 -10.16 -27.74 4.97
N ILE A 4 -10.85 -27.15 3.98
CA ILE A 4 -10.83 -25.71 3.74
C ILE A 4 -11.51 -25.01 4.93
N PRO A 5 -10.92 -23.95 5.50
CA PRO A 5 -11.53 -23.22 6.60
C PRO A 5 -12.87 -22.63 6.18
N LYS A 6 -13.85 -22.71 7.09
CA LYS A 6 -15.21 -22.23 6.83
C LYS A 6 -15.32 -20.71 6.73
N SER A 7 -14.38 -19.99 7.31
CA SER A 7 -14.36 -18.53 7.35
C SER A 7 -12.93 -18.04 7.44
N ILE A 8 -12.65 -16.93 6.77
CA ILE A 8 -11.30 -16.36 6.64
C ILE A 8 -11.37 -14.84 6.76
N ILE A 9 -10.39 -14.26 7.44
CA ILE A 9 -9.96 -12.87 7.26
C ILE A 9 -8.72 -12.91 6.38
N ASP A 10 -8.83 -12.37 5.17
CA ASP A 10 -7.66 -12.25 4.30
C ASP A 10 -6.85 -11.01 4.73
N ALA A 11 -5.74 -11.20 5.45
CA ALA A 11 -4.96 -10.11 6.02
C ALA A 11 -4.06 -9.38 5.00
N HIS A 12 -4.08 -9.77 3.71
CA HIS A 12 -3.22 -9.15 2.71
C HIS A 12 -3.85 -9.27 1.31
N VAL A 13 -4.48 -8.21 0.84
CA VAL A 13 -5.04 -8.11 -0.52
C VAL A 13 -4.71 -6.76 -1.12
N HIS A 14 -4.49 -6.74 -2.42
CA HIS A 14 -4.33 -5.54 -3.22
C HIS A 14 -5.50 -5.40 -4.20
N PHE A 15 -5.90 -4.17 -4.45
CA PHE A 15 -6.85 -3.80 -5.49
C PHE A 15 -6.28 -2.60 -6.23
N TRP A 16 -6.46 -2.53 -7.54
CA TRP A 16 -6.12 -1.33 -8.28
C TRP A 16 -6.93 -1.21 -9.56
N HIS A 17 -7.23 0.04 -9.91
CA HIS A 17 -7.82 0.42 -11.18
C HIS A 17 -6.81 1.37 -11.83
N PRO A 18 -6.10 0.96 -12.91
CA PRO A 18 -5.07 1.79 -13.54
C PRO A 18 -5.56 3.16 -14.04
N ASP A 19 -6.87 3.32 -14.26
CA ASP A 19 -7.50 4.60 -14.62
C ASP A 19 -7.79 5.52 -13.40
N LYS A 20 -7.59 5.02 -12.18
CA LYS A 20 -7.81 5.75 -10.90
C LYS A 20 -6.56 5.92 -10.08
N VAL A 21 -5.65 4.97 -10.13
CA VAL A 21 -4.40 4.95 -9.37
C VAL A 21 -3.30 4.46 -10.30
N ASN A 22 -2.26 5.27 -10.48
CA ASN A 22 -1.11 4.87 -11.29
C ASN A 22 -0.21 3.94 -10.46
N VAL A 23 -0.13 2.68 -10.88
CA VAL A 23 0.78 1.68 -10.31
C VAL A 23 1.89 1.47 -11.34
N SER A 24 2.99 2.22 -11.20
CA SER A 24 4.01 2.37 -12.25
C SER A 24 4.66 1.03 -12.64
N TRP A 25 4.88 0.14 -11.67
CA TRP A 25 5.54 -1.15 -11.88
C TRP A 25 4.70 -2.21 -12.63
N VAL A 26 3.37 -2.06 -12.71
CA VAL A 26 2.52 -2.96 -13.53
C VAL A 26 2.31 -2.46 -14.94
N LYS A 27 2.66 -1.21 -15.26
CA LYS A 27 2.37 -0.57 -16.54
C LYS A 27 2.95 -1.37 -17.71
N GLY A 28 2.10 -1.67 -18.70
CA GLY A 28 2.49 -2.48 -19.87
C GLY A 28 2.66 -3.98 -19.59
N SER A 29 2.42 -4.45 -18.37
CA SER A 29 2.37 -5.88 -18.05
C SER A 29 0.96 -6.45 -18.26
N ALA A 30 0.80 -7.78 -18.16
CA ALA A 30 -0.52 -8.42 -18.14
C ALA A 30 -1.40 -8.00 -16.93
N PHE A 31 -0.80 -7.33 -15.95
CA PHE A 31 -1.43 -6.87 -14.72
C PHE A 31 -1.84 -5.40 -14.77
N ASP A 32 -1.57 -4.73 -15.90
CA ASP A 32 -2.09 -3.41 -16.25
C ASP A 32 -3.58 -3.48 -16.63
N THR A 33 -4.37 -4.05 -15.72
CA THR A 33 -5.81 -4.28 -15.83
C THR A 33 -6.46 -4.03 -14.48
N HIS A 34 -7.78 -3.90 -14.46
CA HIS A 34 -8.50 -3.73 -13.20
C HIS A 34 -8.36 -5.00 -12.37
N LYS A 35 -7.91 -4.83 -11.13
CA LYS A 35 -7.87 -5.86 -10.09
C LYS A 35 -8.85 -5.42 -9.02
N ASP A 36 -10.07 -5.93 -9.15
CA ASP A 36 -11.22 -5.46 -8.40
C ASP A 36 -11.83 -6.58 -7.53
N ALA A 37 -12.78 -6.21 -6.66
CA ALA A 37 -13.47 -7.11 -5.77
C ALA A 37 -14.36 -8.13 -6.49
N ILE A 38 -14.77 -7.88 -7.74
CA ILE A 38 -15.57 -8.84 -8.53
C ILE A 38 -14.66 -9.99 -8.95
N ASP A 39 -13.49 -9.68 -9.53
CA ASP A 39 -12.48 -10.69 -9.88
C ASP A 39 -12.02 -11.44 -8.63
N TYR A 40 -11.69 -10.72 -7.55
CA TYR A 40 -11.32 -11.34 -6.29
C TYR A 40 -12.41 -12.27 -5.74
N SER A 41 -13.69 -11.89 -5.80
CA SER A 41 -14.80 -12.75 -5.35
C SER A 41 -14.86 -14.07 -6.14
N GLU A 42 -14.56 -14.04 -7.45
CA GLU A 42 -14.43 -15.26 -8.25
C GLU A 42 -13.22 -16.11 -7.82
N LYS A 43 -12.12 -15.47 -7.41
CA LYS A 43 -10.93 -16.14 -6.88
C LYS A 43 -11.12 -16.69 -5.46
N VAL A 44 -12.09 -16.20 -4.70
CA VAL A 44 -12.30 -16.68 -3.33
C VAL A 44 -13.56 -17.54 -3.14
N LYS A 45 -14.35 -17.80 -4.18
CA LYS A 45 -15.65 -18.50 -4.11
C LYS A 45 -15.73 -19.86 -3.39
N LYS A 46 -14.60 -20.54 -3.19
CA LYS A 46 -14.55 -21.80 -2.42
C LYS A 46 -14.39 -21.57 -0.91
N ALA A 47 -14.20 -20.33 -0.49
CA ALA A 47 -14.04 -19.89 0.88
C ALA A 47 -15.03 -18.76 1.17
N HIS A 48 -15.32 -18.57 2.46
CA HIS A 48 -16.05 -17.40 2.94
C HIS A 48 -15.05 -16.40 3.50
N VAL A 49 -14.67 -15.40 2.69
CA VAL A 49 -13.79 -14.32 3.13
C VAL A 49 -14.66 -13.26 3.82
N MET A 50 -14.68 -13.30 5.15
CA MET A 50 -15.52 -12.41 5.97
C MET A 50 -15.14 -10.95 5.76
N LYS A 51 -13.84 -10.66 5.74
CA LYS A 51 -13.25 -9.35 5.43
C LYS A 51 -11.86 -9.54 4.84
N ALA A 52 -11.44 -8.57 4.03
CA ALA A 52 -10.05 -8.43 3.62
C ALA A 52 -9.42 -7.17 4.24
N ILE A 53 -8.11 -7.23 4.44
CA ILE A 53 -7.26 -6.08 4.72
C ILE A 53 -6.60 -5.67 3.41
N TYR A 54 -6.94 -4.47 2.95
CA TYR A 54 -6.24 -3.86 1.84
C TYR A 54 -4.85 -3.43 2.27
N VAL A 55 -3.85 -3.70 1.44
CA VAL A 55 -2.49 -3.20 1.61
C VAL A 55 -2.10 -2.39 0.38
N GLU A 56 -1.40 -1.29 0.60
CA GLU A 56 -0.93 -0.38 -0.47
C GLU A 56 -0.16 -1.10 -1.58
N THR A 57 -0.18 -0.58 -2.80
CA THR A 57 0.28 -1.29 -4.01
C THR A 57 1.66 -0.87 -4.52
N ASP A 58 2.49 -0.26 -3.68
CA ASP A 58 3.76 0.36 -4.07
C ASP A 58 3.57 1.39 -5.19
N VAL A 59 2.61 2.29 -4.99
CA VAL A 59 2.48 3.46 -5.86
C VAL A 59 3.66 4.40 -5.65
N ASP A 60 3.97 5.19 -6.68
CA ASP A 60 4.96 6.27 -6.53
C ASP A 60 4.59 7.15 -5.31
N CYS A 61 5.58 7.61 -4.54
CA CYS A 61 5.33 8.15 -3.19
C CYS A 61 4.33 9.32 -3.16
N TYR A 62 4.28 10.13 -4.22
CA TYR A 62 3.35 11.25 -4.36
C TYR A 62 1.90 10.82 -4.58
N HIS A 63 1.63 9.56 -4.95
CA HIS A 63 0.29 8.99 -5.14
C HIS A 63 -0.30 8.33 -3.90
N GLY A 64 0.46 8.13 -2.82
CA GLY A 64 -0.02 7.35 -1.68
C GLY A 64 -1.34 7.86 -1.07
N LEU A 65 -1.57 9.19 -1.08
CA LEU A 65 -2.85 9.76 -0.63
C LEU A 65 -3.99 9.55 -1.64
N VAL A 66 -3.69 9.57 -2.94
CA VAL A 66 -4.67 9.29 -4.00
C VAL A 66 -5.14 7.85 -3.92
N GLU A 67 -4.20 6.92 -3.75
CA GLU A 67 -4.49 5.50 -3.54
C GLU A 67 -5.38 5.30 -2.30
N ALA A 68 -5.01 5.91 -1.17
CA ALA A 68 -5.76 5.81 0.07
C ALA A 68 -7.19 6.41 -0.02
N ASP A 69 -7.37 7.53 -0.72
CA ASP A 69 -8.69 8.13 -0.97
C ASP A 69 -9.53 7.25 -1.91
N TRP A 70 -8.93 6.73 -2.97
CA TRP A 70 -9.61 5.85 -3.92
C TRP A 70 -10.07 4.56 -3.24
N ILE A 71 -9.18 3.85 -2.54
CA ILE A 71 -9.54 2.57 -1.93
C ILE A 71 -10.59 2.74 -0.83
N THR A 72 -10.60 3.88 -0.14
CA THR A 72 -11.64 4.17 0.86
C THR A 72 -13.01 4.27 0.21
N GLN A 73 -13.12 5.01 -0.89
CA GLN A 73 -14.38 5.12 -1.63
C GLN A 73 -14.78 3.80 -2.26
N TYR A 74 -13.80 3.07 -2.80
CA TYR A 74 -14.04 1.75 -3.34
C TYR A 74 -14.64 0.83 -2.28
N ALA A 75 -14.04 0.77 -1.09
CA ALA A 75 -14.54 0.00 0.05
C ALA A 75 -15.96 0.38 0.50
N GLU A 76 -16.40 1.63 0.31
CA GLU A 76 -17.75 2.10 0.61
C GLU A 76 -18.79 1.69 -0.44
N GLN A 77 -18.35 1.53 -1.69
CA GLN A 77 -19.20 1.10 -2.80
C GLN A 77 -19.39 -0.43 -2.83
N LEU A 78 -18.50 -1.18 -2.19
CA LEU A 78 -18.59 -2.64 -2.11
C LEU A 78 -19.80 -3.09 -1.30
N GLN A 79 -20.61 -3.97 -1.90
CA GLN A 79 -21.67 -4.69 -1.21
C GLN A 79 -21.11 -5.99 -0.64
N SER A 80 -21.37 -6.26 0.63
CA SER A 80 -21.04 -7.56 1.22
C SER A 80 -21.86 -8.67 0.56
N THR A 81 -21.19 -9.76 0.21
CA THR A 81 -21.81 -10.98 -0.33
C THR A 81 -21.56 -12.16 0.60
N GLU A 82 -22.16 -13.32 0.29
CA GLU A 82 -21.86 -14.57 0.99
C GLU A 82 -20.44 -15.06 0.76
N VAL A 83 -19.75 -14.61 -0.29
CA VAL A 83 -18.38 -15.03 -0.62
C VAL A 83 -17.35 -14.06 -0.04
N PHE A 84 -17.59 -12.77 -0.21
CA PHE A 84 -16.69 -11.70 0.21
C PHE A 84 -17.46 -10.60 0.96
N GLY A 85 -17.13 -10.42 2.23
CA GLY A 85 -17.79 -9.42 3.08
C GLY A 85 -17.25 -8.00 2.94
N GLY A 86 -16.26 -7.76 2.08
CA GLY A 86 -15.70 -6.43 1.78
C GLY A 86 -14.40 -6.11 2.53
N ILE A 87 -13.92 -4.88 2.36
CA ILE A 87 -12.67 -4.39 2.96
C ILE A 87 -12.93 -3.93 4.39
N GLY A 88 -12.30 -4.62 5.36
CA GLY A 88 -12.44 -4.34 6.79
C GLY A 88 -11.37 -3.40 7.36
N GLY A 89 -10.24 -3.29 6.68
CA GLY A 89 -9.13 -2.42 7.08
C GLY A 89 -8.24 -2.06 5.90
N ILE A 90 -7.51 -0.96 6.05
CA ILE A 90 -6.60 -0.37 5.07
C ILE A 90 -5.23 -0.21 5.76
N VAL A 91 -4.20 -0.74 5.11
CA VAL A 91 -2.79 -0.44 5.36
C VAL A 91 -2.32 0.44 4.20
N ALA A 92 -2.15 1.73 4.46
CA ALA A 92 -1.84 2.73 3.43
C ALA A 92 -0.33 3.00 3.31
N PHE A 93 0.12 3.57 2.19
CA PHE A 93 1.49 4.08 2.09
C PHE A 93 1.69 5.24 3.07
N ALA A 94 2.83 5.27 3.78
CA ALA A 94 3.27 6.45 4.52
C ALA A 94 4.80 6.67 4.40
N PRO A 95 5.27 7.90 4.13
CA PRO A 95 6.68 8.21 3.98
C PRO A 95 7.37 8.38 5.35
N VAL A 96 7.42 7.29 6.14
CA VAL A 96 7.96 7.31 7.52
C VAL A 96 9.43 7.72 7.61
N HIS A 97 10.18 7.65 6.52
CA HIS A 97 11.56 8.14 6.42
C HIS A 97 11.69 9.66 6.61
N GLN A 98 10.59 10.42 6.56
CA GLN A 98 10.59 11.87 6.73
C GLN A 98 10.53 12.33 8.21
N GLY A 99 10.65 11.41 9.17
CA GLY A 99 10.70 11.77 10.59
C GLY A 99 9.44 12.50 11.05
N ASP A 100 9.61 13.62 11.73
CA ASP A 100 8.49 14.42 12.26
C ASP A 100 7.55 14.96 11.17
N GLN A 101 8.02 15.10 9.93
CA GLN A 101 7.21 15.64 8.84
C GLN A 101 6.07 14.69 8.42
N VAL A 102 6.20 13.39 8.69
CA VAL A 102 5.15 12.41 8.37
C VAL A 102 3.85 12.65 9.15
N ASP A 103 3.89 13.37 10.26
CA ASP A 103 2.74 13.63 11.13
C ASP A 103 1.58 14.34 10.40
N GLY A 104 1.89 15.30 9.51
CA GLY A 104 0.89 15.94 8.64
C GLY A 104 0.25 14.97 7.64
N TYR A 105 1.07 14.08 7.09
CA TYR A 105 0.63 13.03 6.18
C TYR A 105 -0.29 12.02 6.89
N LEU A 106 0.08 11.55 8.10
CA LEU A 106 -0.73 10.64 8.92
C LEU A 106 -2.08 11.24 9.30
N ARG A 107 -2.13 12.53 9.70
CA ARG A 107 -3.41 13.21 9.93
C ARG A 107 -4.31 13.21 8.71
N THR A 108 -3.74 13.39 7.53
CA THR A 108 -4.49 13.37 6.28
C THR A 108 -5.01 11.97 5.99
N LEU A 109 -4.17 10.94 6.11
CA LEU A 109 -4.59 9.54 6.01
C LEU A 109 -5.77 9.22 6.93
N MET A 110 -5.67 9.58 8.21
CA MET A 110 -6.74 9.33 9.19
C MET A 110 -8.07 9.98 8.79
N ARG A 111 -8.02 11.16 8.18
CA ARG A 111 -9.22 11.87 7.72
C ARG A 111 -9.85 11.21 6.49
N ILE A 112 -9.03 10.82 5.50
CA ILE A 112 -9.56 10.26 4.24
C ILE A 112 -10.03 8.81 4.41
N THR A 113 -9.35 8.02 5.26
CA THR A 113 -9.63 6.58 5.43
C THR A 113 -10.54 6.27 6.62
N ASN A 114 -10.89 7.28 7.43
CA ASN A 114 -11.76 7.17 8.60
C ASN A 114 -11.31 6.05 9.56
N ASN A 115 -12.26 5.24 10.05
CA ASN A 115 -11.99 4.13 10.97
C ASN A 115 -11.40 2.88 10.29
N ARG A 116 -11.19 2.92 8.96
CA ARG A 116 -10.60 1.80 8.20
C ARG A 116 -9.08 1.83 8.20
N LEU A 117 -8.40 2.94 8.53
CA LEU A 117 -6.94 2.91 8.68
C LEU A 117 -6.54 2.04 9.86
N LYS A 118 -5.80 0.97 9.59
CA LYS A 118 -5.32 0.06 10.64
C LYS A 118 -3.80 0.03 10.76
N GLY A 119 -3.11 0.38 9.68
CA GLY A 119 -1.66 0.45 9.64
C GLY A 119 -1.17 1.27 8.46
N VAL A 120 0.15 1.33 8.33
CA VAL A 120 0.83 1.89 7.17
C VAL A 120 1.96 0.98 6.72
N ARG A 121 2.36 1.12 5.46
CA ARG A 121 3.51 0.44 4.89
C ARG A 121 4.41 1.43 4.17
N TYR A 122 5.70 1.13 4.20
CA TYR A 122 6.71 1.71 3.33
C TYR A 122 7.53 0.55 2.80
N LEU A 123 7.65 0.40 1.49
CA LEU A 123 8.37 -0.76 0.94
C LEU A 123 9.86 -0.71 1.30
N ILE A 124 10.29 -1.70 2.09
CA ILE A 124 11.70 -1.85 2.47
C ILE A 124 12.46 -2.64 1.40
N GLN A 125 11.75 -3.54 0.71
CA GLN A 125 12.30 -4.56 -0.17
C GLN A 125 13.09 -4.08 -1.40
N ASP A 126 13.03 -2.80 -1.76
CA ASP A 126 13.78 -2.25 -2.89
C ASP A 126 15.30 -2.54 -2.73
N PRO A 127 15.89 -3.42 -3.57
CA PRO A 127 17.27 -3.85 -3.43
C PRO A 127 18.27 -2.75 -3.80
N ALA A 128 17.83 -1.65 -4.44
CA ALA A 128 18.70 -0.52 -4.76
C ALA A 128 18.99 0.38 -3.55
N LYS A 129 18.20 0.25 -2.46
CA LYS A 129 18.32 1.08 -1.26
C LYS A 129 19.14 0.39 -0.18
N ASP A 130 19.89 1.18 0.60
CA ASP A 130 20.66 0.69 1.73
C ASP A 130 19.74 0.01 2.76
N PRO A 131 19.94 -1.27 3.10
CA PRO A 131 19.21 -1.97 4.16
C PRO A 131 19.22 -1.26 5.52
N LEU A 132 20.31 -0.54 5.83
CA LEU A 132 20.48 0.14 7.11
C LEU A 132 19.66 1.43 7.22
N ARG A 133 19.09 1.95 6.13
CA ARG A 133 18.26 3.17 6.14
C ARG A 133 17.06 3.09 7.09
N VAL A 134 16.59 1.87 7.39
CA VAL A 134 15.49 1.67 8.34
C VAL A 134 15.89 2.02 9.79
N LEU A 135 17.19 2.18 10.04
CA LEU A 135 17.76 2.61 11.31
C LEU A 135 18.10 4.09 11.33
N ASP A 136 17.89 4.82 10.23
CA ASP A 136 18.08 6.26 10.20
C ASP A 136 17.18 6.93 11.26
N PRO A 137 17.67 7.95 11.99
CA PRO A 137 16.91 8.58 13.06
C PRO A 137 15.52 9.05 12.63
N ASP A 138 15.39 9.59 11.43
CA ASP A 138 14.11 10.05 10.88
C ASP A 138 13.17 8.89 10.55
N PHE A 139 13.69 7.77 10.01
CA PHE A 139 12.88 6.57 9.77
C PHE A 139 12.31 6.00 11.08
N VAL A 140 13.17 5.87 12.09
CA VAL A 140 12.76 5.42 13.43
C VAL A 140 11.74 6.40 14.03
N ARG A 141 11.99 7.70 13.91
CA ARG A 141 11.10 8.74 14.44
C ARG A 141 9.73 8.71 13.79
N GLY A 142 9.66 8.58 12.47
CA GLY A 142 8.40 8.49 11.73
C GLY A 142 7.59 7.25 12.11
N ILE A 143 8.25 6.12 12.37
CA ILE A 143 7.57 4.93 12.89
C ILE A 143 7.07 5.14 14.32
N GLN A 144 7.86 5.76 15.20
CA GLN A 144 7.43 6.03 16.57
C GLN A 144 6.16 6.89 16.64
N LEU A 145 5.94 7.78 15.66
CA LEU A 145 4.72 8.59 15.57
C LEU A 145 3.45 7.75 15.33
N LEU A 146 3.56 6.54 14.76
CA LEU A 146 2.40 5.67 14.50
C LEU A 146 1.66 5.27 15.78
N GLU A 147 2.36 5.25 16.91
CA GLU A 147 1.77 4.95 18.22
C GLU A 147 0.62 5.90 18.56
N SER A 148 0.79 7.22 18.37
CA SER A 148 -0.25 8.20 18.72
C SER A 148 -1.50 8.07 17.86
N TYR A 149 -1.38 7.44 16.70
CA TYR A 149 -2.47 7.13 15.78
C TYR A 149 -2.99 5.70 15.95
N ASN A 150 -2.38 4.89 16.83
CA ASN A 150 -2.71 3.49 17.07
C ASN A 150 -2.65 2.64 15.78
N LEU A 151 -1.68 2.95 14.90
CA LEU A 151 -1.44 2.30 13.60
C LEU A 151 -0.33 1.26 13.71
N SER A 152 -0.46 0.14 12.98
CA SER A 152 0.62 -0.81 12.78
C SER A 152 1.59 -0.38 11.67
N PHE A 153 2.77 -0.98 11.64
CA PHE A 153 3.71 -0.89 10.53
C PHE A 153 3.93 -2.27 9.91
N ASP A 154 3.71 -2.38 8.60
CA ASP A 154 3.91 -3.62 7.85
C ASP A 154 5.37 -3.69 7.34
N LEU A 155 6.11 -4.71 7.77
CA LEU A 155 7.52 -4.95 7.43
C LEU A 155 7.60 -5.78 6.15
N ASN A 156 7.82 -5.12 5.02
CA ASN A 156 7.93 -5.76 3.71
C ASN A 156 9.38 -5.72 3.19
N ILE A 157 10.08 -6.85 3.33
CA ILE A 157 11.45 -7.09 2.87
C ILE A 157 11.50 -8.27 1.90
N ASN A 158 12.62 -8.45 1.19
CA ASN A 158 12.89 -9.63 0.38
C ASN A 158 14.12 -10.39 0.91
N CYS A 159 13.93 -11.33 1.85
CA CYS A 159 15.04 -12.13 2.38
C CYS A 159 15.64 -13.10 1.35
N ASN A 160 14.87 -13.48 0.32
CA ASN A 160 15.29 -14.45 -0.67
C ASN A 160 16.33 -13.89 -1.65
N ASP A 161 16.19 -12.62 -2.04
CA ASP A 161 17.10 -11.93 -2.96
C ASP A 161 18.02 -10.92 -2.27
N SER A 162 17.57 -10.33 -1.15
CA SER A 162 18.29 -9.32 -0.36
C SER A 162 18.27 -9.66 1.14
N PRO A 163 18.90 -10.79 1.57
CA PRO A 163 18.90 -11.26 2.95
C PRO A 163 19.39 -10.23 3.98
N GLU A 164 20.25 -9.30 3.58
CA GLU A 164 20.77 -8.20 4.39
C GLU A 164 19.69 -7.20 4.87
N GLN A 165 18.50 -7.20 4.27
CA GLN A 165 17.35 -6.39 4.73
C GLN A 165 16.74 -6.88 6.04
N PHE A 166 16.94 -8.16 6.40
CA PHE A 166 16.30 -8.75 7.59
C PHE A 166 16.97 -8.34 8.91
N PRO A 167 18.31 -8.45 9.08
CA PRO A 167 18.95 -8.16 10.36
C PRO A 167 18.62 -6.78 10.98
N PRO A 168 18.53 -5.67 10.22
CA PRO A 168 18.20 -4.36 10.77
C PRO A 168 16.80 -4.29 11.41
N LEU A 169 15.84 -5.14 11.00
CA LEU A 169 14.46 -5.07 11.48
C LEU A 169 14.35 -5.26 13.00
N LYS A 170 15.16 -6.16 13.58
CA LYS A 170 15.17 -6.39 15.04
C LYS A 170 15.51 -5.10 15.80
N THR A 171 16.51 -4.37 15.33
CA THR A 171 16.97 -3.12 15.94
C THR A 171 15.94 -2.00 15.75
N LEU A 172 15.29 -1.92 14.58
CA LEU A 172 14.19 -0.98 14.35
C LEU A 172 13.02 -1.26 15.32
N VAL A 173 12.53 -2.49 15.37
CA VAL A 173 11.37 -2.84 16.21
C VAL A 173 11.66 -2.61 17.69
N ALA A 174 12.88 -2.93 18.15
CA ALA A 174 13.29 -2.70 19.54
C ALA A 174 13.30 -1.20 19.92
N GLN A 175 13.49 -0.30 18.96
CA GLN A 175 13.40 1.16 19.17
C GLN A 175 11.96 1.70 19.15
N CYS A 176 10.99 0.86 18.77
CA CYS A 176 9.58 1.23 18.61
C CYS A 176 8.64 0.29 19.41
N PRO A 177 8.87 0.07 20.73
CA PRO A 177 8.18 -0.97 21.49
C PRO A 177 6.66 -0.77 21.66
N ARG A 178 6.16 0.45 21.37
CA ARG A 178 4.74 0.81 21.49
C ARG A 178 3.99 0.75 20.14
N VAL A 179 4.71 0.50 19.05
CA VAL A 179 4.14 0.28 17.72
C VAL A 179 3.98 -1.22 17.48
N GLN A 180 2.85 -1.63 16.93
CA GLN A 180 2.65 -3.01 16.49
C GLN A 180 3.22 -3.19 15.08
N PHE A 181 3.96 -4.27 14.87
CA PHE A 181 4.53 -4.62 13.58
C PHE A 181 3.93 -5.91 13.07
N VAL A 182 3.87 -6.05 11.74
CA VAL A 182 3.56 -7.32 11.09
C VAL A 182 4.57 -7.59 9.99
N LEU A 183 5.22 -8.75 10.04
CA LEU A 183 6.11 -9.22 8.99
C LEU A 183 5.28 -9.75 7.81
N ASP A 184 5.37 -9.07 6.68
CA ASP A 184 4.72 -9.48 5.44
C ASP A 184 5.40 -10.73 4.87
N HIS A 185 4.61 -11.67 4.35
CA HIS A 185 5.05 -12.88 3.63
C HIS A 185 6.17 -13.68 4.33
N MET A 186 6.20 -13.70 5.66
CA MET A 186 7.27 -14.32 6.45
C MET A 186 8.68 -13.77 6.13
N GLY A 187 8.76 -12.52 5.68
CA GLY A 187 10.00 -11.89 5.24
C GLY A 187 10.49 -12.38 3.87
N LYS A 188 9.61 -12.99 3.07
CA LYS A 188 9.91 -13.60 1.76
C LYS A 188 11.08 -14.61 1.86
N PRO A 189 10.85 -15.76 2.51
CA PRO A 189 11.89 -16.77 2.68
C PRO A 189 12.38 -17.35 1.35
N PRO A 190 13.57 -17.95 1.34
CA PRO A 190 14.07 -18.74 0.23
C PRO A 190 13.31 -20.08 0.11
N CYS A 191 12.07 -20.06 -0.38
CA CYS A 191 11.16 -21.22 -0.44
C CYS A 191 11.68 -22.43 -1.23
N ASP A 192 12.71 -22.25 -2.04
CA ASP A 192 13.41 -23.30 -2.78
C ASP A 192 14.58 -23.96 -1.99
N SER A 193 14.85 -23.50 -0.77
CA SER A 193 15.79 -24.11 0.18
C SER A 193 15.08 -25.02 1.20
N GLN A 194 15.83 -25.82 1.96
CA GLN A 194 15.31 -26.78 2.94
C GLN A 194 16.15 -26.79 4.23
N PRO A 195 15.65 -27.33 5.35
CA PRO A 195 16.41 -27.44 6.60
C PRO A 195 17.83 -28.00 6.39
N GLY A 196 18.82 -27.33 6.98
CA GLY A 196 20.24 -27.60 6.77
C GLY A 196 20.91 -26.84 5.61
N ASP A 197 20.15 -26.19 4.72
CA ASP A 197 20.68 -25.23 3.75
C ASP A 197 21.03 -23.90 4.44
N THR A 198 22.16 -23.29 4.07
CA THR A 198 22.62 -22.01 4.62
C THR A 198 21.55 -20.91 4.52
N ARG A 199 20.82 -20.82 3.39
CA ARG A 199 19.77 -19.80 3.20
C ARG A 199 18.56 -20.05 4.10
N PHE A 200 18.17 -21.31 4.27
CA PHE A 200 17.09 -21.69 5.17
C PHE A 200 17.45 -21.37 6.62
N GLU A 201 18.64 -21.78 7.07
CA GLU A 201 19.06 -21.57 8.45
C GLU A 201 19.29 -20.08 8.76
N PHE A 202 19.80 -19.30 7.82
CA PHE A 202 19.88 -17.84 7.96
C PHE A 202 18.50 -17.23 8.19
N TRP A 203 17.54 -17.48 7.29
CA TRP A 203 16.17 -16.96 7.44
C TRP A 203 15.53 -17.39 8.77
N LYS A 204 15.68 -18.66 9.14
CA LYS A 204 15.15 -19.21 10.40
C LYS A 204 15.74 -18.53 11.63
N GLU A 205 17.04 -18.22 11.62
CA GLU A 205 17.68 -17.44 12.68
C GLU A 205 17.07 -16.04 12.78
N GLN A 206 16.85 -15.36 11.64
CA GLN A 206 16.24 -14.03 11.63
C GLN A 206 14.78 -14.06 12.13
N MET A 207 14.00 -15.08 11.76
CA MET A 207 12.65 -15.29 12.27
C MET A 207 12.62 -15.48 13.79
N TYR A 208 13.54 -16.29 14.33
CA TYR A 208 13.68 -16.49 15.78
C TYR A 208 14.09 -15.20 16.49
N ASP A 209 15.00 -14.43 15.91
CA ASP A 209 15.48 -13.20 16.51
C ASP A 209 14.45 -12.09 16.52
N LEU A 210 13.66 -11.96 15.46
CA LEU A 210 12.56 -11.01 15.38
C LEU A 210 11.39 -11.44 16.29
N SER A 211 11.12 -12.74 16.43
CA SER A 211 10.00 -13.22 17.24
C SER A 211 10.17 -13.00 18.74
N LYS A 212 11.40 -12.71 19.22
CA LYS A 212 11.69 -12.27 20.60
C LYS A 212 11.04 -10.92 20.97
N LEU A 213 10.57 -10.18 19.98
CA LEU A 213 9.88 -8.91 20.17
C LEU A 213 8.37 -9.17 20.13
N ASP A 214 7.70 -9.02 21.28
CA ASP A 214 6.29 -9.39 21.46
C ASP A 214 5.33 -8.55 20.62
N ASN A 215 5.76 -7.36 20.18
CA ASN A 215 5.01 -6.45 19.34
C ASN A 215 5.13 -6.75 17.82
N VAL A 216 5.60 -7.95 17.44
CA VAL A 216 5.68 -8.39 16.04
C VAL A 216 4.79 -9.60 15.79
N SER A 217 3.88 -9.47 14.83
CA SER A 217 3.11 -10.56 14.23
C SER A 217 3.66 -10.94 12.85
N CYS A 218 3.19 -12.03 12.26
CA CYS A 218 3.65 -12.51 10.96
C CYS A 218 2.47 -12.94 10.08
N LYS A 219 2.46 -12.50 8.83
CA LYS A 219 1.53 -13.01 7.81
C LYS A 219 2.11 -14.25 7.15
N VAL A 220 1.30 -15.31 7.09
CA VAL A 220 1.53 -16.49 6.25
C VAL A 220 0.85 -16.19 4.92
N SER A 221 1.60 -15.57 4.01
CA SER A 221 1.15 -15.04 2.72
C SER A 221 2.30 -15.03 1.71
N GLY A 222 2.01 -14.87 0.41
CA GLY A 222 3.02 -14.63 -0.65
C GLY A 222 4.09 -15.69 -0.88
N LEU A 223 4.10 -16.81 -0.16
CA LEU A 223 5.22 -17.78 -0.22
C LEU A 223 5.40 -18.44 -1.59
N ILE A 224 4.34 -18.45 -2.41
CA ILE A 224 4.35 -19.08 -3.74
C ILE A 224 5.17 -18.25 -4.74
N THR A 225 5.21 -16.92 -4.61
CA THR A 225 6.00 -16.06 -5.51
C THR A 225 7.50 -16.17 -5.25
N GLU A 226 7.90 -16.75 -4.11
CA GLU A 226 9.30 -16.82 -3.68
C GLU A 226 10.08 -18.03 -4.20
N PHE A 227 9.45 -18.91 -4.99
CA PHE A 227 10.18 -19.96 -5.69
C PHE A 227 10.87 -19.39 -6.95
N LYS A 228 12.20 -19.54 -7.05
CA LYS A 228 12.99 -18.92 -8.14
C LYS A 228 12.82 -19.57 -9.52
N VAL A 229 12.61 -20.89 -9.56
CA VAL A 229 12.61 -21.70 -10.79
C VAL A 229 11.25 -22.34 -11.04
N ASP A 230 10.64 -21.98 -12.17
CA ASP A 230 9.47 -22.67 -12.71
C ASP A 230 9.86 -24.04 -13.28
N ASP A 231 9.63 -25.07 -12.47
CA ASP A 231 9.91 -26.48 -12.76
C ASP A 231 8.62 -27.32 -12.70
N GLN A 232 7.45 -26.69 -12.83
CA GLN A 232 6.14 -27.36 -12.83
C GLN A 232 5.90 -28.25 -11.60
N LYS A 233 6.35 -27.81 -10.41
CA LYS A 233 6.06 -28.47 -9.13
C LYS A 233 4.57 -28.79 -9.00
N THR A 234 4.28 -30.04 -8.64
CA THR A 234 2.93 -30.43 -8.23
C THR A 234 2.56 -29.77 -6.89
N GLN A 235 1.27 -29.58 -6.63
CA GLN A 235 0.78 -29.02 -5.37
C GLN A 235 1.31 -29.77 -4.14
N SER A 236 1.43 -31.10 -4.21
CA SER A 236 1.99 -31.94 -3.14
C SER A 236 3.47 -31.64 -2.87
N GLN A 237 4.25 -31.34 -3.90
CA GLN A 237 5.65 -30.92 -3.75
C GLN A 237 5.73 -29.53 -3.11
N VAL A 238 4.87 -28.60 -3.52
CA VAL A 238 4.80 -27.26 -2.90
C VAL A 238 4.46 -27.37 -1.41
N VAL A 239 3.49 -28.22 -1.05
CA VAL A 239 3.17 -28.52 0.37
C VAL A 239 4.40 -29.00 1.14
N GLN A 240 5.16 -29.95 0.58
CA GLN A 240 6.37 -30.48 1.21
C GLN A 240 7.45 -29.41 1.39
N LEU A 241 7.64 -28.55 0.39
CA LEU A 241 8.65 -27.50 0.41
C LEU A 241 8.32 -26.38 1.39
N LEU A 242 7.05 -25.98 1.49
CA LEU A 242 6.61 -24.86 2.35
C LEU A 242 6.36 -25.27 3.81
N LYS A 243 6.07 -26.55 4.08
CA LYS A 243 5.76 -27.03 5.44
C LYS A 243 6.86 -26.69 6.47
N PRO A 244 8.16 -26.85 6.21
CA PRO A 244 9.21 -26.45 7.14
C PRO A 244 9.19 -24.96 7.50
N PHE A 245 8.93 -24.07 6.52
CA PHE A 245 8.87 -22.63 6.77
C PHE A 245 7.70 -22.28 7.69
N ILE A 246 6.50 -22.78 7.40
CA ILE A 246 5.30 -22.53 8.21
C ILE A 246 5.47 -23.12 9.63
N GLN A 247 6.12 -24.27 9.76
CA GLN A 247 6.45 -24.84 11.07
C GLN A 247 7.42 -23.93 11.86
N VAL A 248 8.46 -23.40 11.21
CA VAL A 248 9.37 -22.43 11.85
C VAL A 248 8.62 -21.20 12.33
N ALA A 249 7.74 -20.61 11.51
CA ALA A 249 6.94 -19.46 11.95
C ALA A 249 6.06 -19.79 13.17
N LYS A 250 5.43 -20.97 13.19
CA LYS A 250 4.64 -21.41 14.35
C LYS A 250 5.52 -21.60 15.58
N ASP A 251 6.69 -22.20 15.44
CA ASP A 251 7.60 -22.49 16.55
C ASP A 251 8.26 -21.22 17.12
N THR A 252 8.49 -20.20 16.28
CA THR A 252 9.15 -18.95 16.71
C THR A 252 8.17 -17.89 17.17
N PHE A 253 7.13 -17.59 16.40
CA PHE A 253 6.14 -16.56 16.75
C PHE A 253 5.07 -17.08 17.70
N GLY A 254 4.80 -18.39 17.69
CA GLY A 254 3.62 -18.96 18.32
C GLY A 254 2.36 -18.71 17.50
N ILE A 255 1.36 -19.58 17.65
CA ILE A 255 0.14 -19.52 16.84
C ILE A 255 -0.64 -18.22 17.04
N ASP A 256 -0.53 -17.57 18.21
CA ASP A 256 -1.25 -16.33 18.52
C ASP A 256 -0.74 -15.12 17.72
N ARG A 257 0.37 -15.23 16.99
CA ARG A 257 0.95 -14.12 16.21
C ARG A 257 1.02 -14.40 14.72
N LEU A 258 0.41 -15.49 14.25
CA LEU A 258 0.31 -15.82 12.82
C LEU A 258 -1.05 -15.47 12.26
N MET A 259 -1.10 -14.89 11.06
CA MET A 259 -2.35 -14.63 10.35
C MET A 259 -2.25 -15.00 8.87
N PHE A 260 -3.33 -15.52 8.30
CA PHE A 260 -3.43 -15.81 6.88
C PHE A 260 -3.46 -14.53 6.04
N GLY A 261 -2.75 -14.53 4.91
CA GLY A 261 -2.95 -13.55 3.84
C GLY A 261 -2.91 -14.22 2.47
N GLY A 262 -3.79 -13.78 1.58
CA GLY A 262 -3.94 -14.30 0.24
C GLY A 262 -2.91 -13.75 -0.74
N ASP A 263 -2.50 -12.50 -0.53
CA ASP A 263 -1.59 -11.75 -1.40
C ASP A 263 -2.14 -11.60 -2.83
N TRP A 264 -3.46 -11.62 -3.00
CA TRP A 264 -4.07 -11.43 -4.32
C TRP A 264 -3.93 -9.96 -4.77
N PRO A 265 -3.67 -9.68 -6.05
CA PRO A 265 -3.48 -10.61 -7.16
C PRO A 265 -2.00 -11.01 -7.36
N ILE A 266 -1.10 -10.56 -6.48
CA ILE A 266 0.33 -10.83 -6.54
C ILE A 266 0.64 -12.32 -6.48
N CYS A 267 -0.10 -13.09 -5.68
CA CYS A 267 0.03 -14.54 -5.63
C CYS A 267 -0.19 -15.20 -7.01
N GLU A 268 -0.94 -14.56 -7.91
CA GLU A 268 -1.20 -15.02 -9.28
C GLU A 268 -0.19 -14.44 -10.30
N LEU A 269 0.70 -13.52 -9.90
CA LEU A 269 1.93 -13.17 -10.64
C LEU A 269 2.93 -14.33 -10.63
N ALA A 270 2.77 -15.28 -9.71
CA ALA A 270 3.69 -16.38 -9.59
C ALA A 270 3.81 -17.14 -10.91
N LYS A 271 5.05 -17.43 -11.31
CA LYS A 271 5.39 -18.11 -12.57
C LYS A 271 4.68 -19.45 -12.78
N TYR A 272 4.13 -20.03 -11.72
CA TYR A 272 3.58 -21.39 -11.64
C TYR A 272 2.07 -21.50 -11.96
N GLU A 273 1.42 -20.45 -12.47
CA GLU A 273 -0.04 -20.39 -12.72
C GLU A 273 -0.92 -20.77 -11.50
N LEU A 274 -0.35 -20.67 -10.28
CA LEU A 274 -1.04 -21.01 -9.04
C LEU A 274 -2.00 -19.88 -8.67
N LYS A 275 -3.28 -20.23 -8.55
CA LYS A 275 -4.38 -19.33 -8.19
C LYS A 275 -4.50 -19.16 -6.69
N TRP A 276 -5.19 -18.12 -6.26
CA TRP A 276 -5.49 -17.90 -4.84
C TRP A 276 -6.11 -19.13 -4.16
N GLN A 277 -7.03 -19.86 -4.83
CA GLN A 277 -7.62 -21.06 -4.22
C GLN A 277 -6.58 -22.17 -3.96
N GLN A 278 -5.58 -22.31 -4.83
CA GLN A 278 -4.55 -23.32 -4.66
C GLN A 278 -3.63 -22.96 -3.49
N TRP A 279 -3.36 -21.68 -3.26
CA TRP A 279 -2.69 -21.23 -2.04
C TRP A 279 -3.44 -21.66 -0.78
N LEU A 280 -4.75 -21.41 -0.74
CA LEU A 280 -5.58 -21.83 0.39
C LEU A 280 -5.58 -23.35 0.59
N GLU A 281 -5.69 -24.13 -0.50
CA GLU A 281 -5.65 -25.59 -0.47
C GLU A 281 -4.28 -26.13 0.02
N ILE A 282 -3.17 -25.51 -0.41
CA ILE A 282 -1.80 -25.83 0.06
C ILE A 282 -1.69 -25.58 1.56
N LEU A 283 -2.03 -24.37 2.01
CA LEU A 283 -1.92 -24.03 3.42
C LEU A 283 -2.82 -24.91 4.29
N SER A 284 -4.05 -25.17 3.84
CA SER A 284 -5.00 -26.07 4.53
C SER A 284 -4.47 -27.50 4.65
N GLU A 285 -3.73 -28.00 3.66
CA GLU A 285 -3.04 -29.30 3.77
C GLU A 285 -1.86 -29.25 4.75
N ILE A 286 -1.07 -28.17 4.76
CA ILE A 286 0.08 -28.00 5.66
C ILE A 286 -0.38 -28.00 7.13
N VAL A 287 -1.50 -27.31 7.43
CA VAL A 287 -2.03 -27.15 8.79
C VAL A 287 -3.12 -28.15 9.15
N LYS A 288 -3.34 -29.19 8.34
CA LYS A 288 -4.46 -30.14 8.54
C LYS A 288 -4.49 -30.79 9.92
N ASP A 289 -3.30 -31.06 10.47
CA ASP A 289 -3.10 -31.74 11.76
C ASP A 289 -3.02 -30.76 12.94
N TRP A 290 -3.15 -29.45 12.69
CA TRP A 290 -3.29 -28.46 13.76
C TRP A 290 -4.67 -28.58 14.41
N THR A 291 -4.77 -28.15 15.66
CA THR A 291 -6.05 -28.09 16.37
C THR A 291 -7.00 -27.09 15.71
N GLU A 292 -8.31 -27.26 15.92
CA GLU A 292 -9.28 -26.30 15.38
C GLU A 292 -9.08 -24.89 15.94
N GLU A 293 -8.68 -24.75 17.22
CA GLU A 293 -8.34 -23.45 17.81
C GLU A 293 -7.14 -22.80 17.09
N GLU A 294 -6.10 -23.57 16.77
CA GLU A 294 -4.95 -23.05 16.03
C GLU A 294 -5.32 -22.61 14.62
N LYS A 295 -6.21 -23.35 13.94
CA LYS A 295 -6.72 -22.97 12.62
C LYS A 295 -7.57 -21.70 12.71
N ASP A 296 -8.45 -21.59 13.70
CA ASP A 296 -9.27 -20.39 13.91
C ASP A 296 -8.40 -19.15 14.20
N LYS A 297 -7.31 -19.34 14.96
CA LYS A 297 -6.30 -18.30 15.19
C LYS A 297 -5.63 -17.83 13.90
N LEU A 298 -5.14 -18.77 13.11
CA LEU A 298 -4.47 -18.47 11.83
C LEU A 298 -5.42 -17.78 10.84
N PHE A 299 -6.64 -18.30 10.66
CA PHE A 299 -7.52 -17.85 9.58
C PHE A 299 -8.43 -16.69 9.96
N VAL A 300 -8.72 -16.46 11.25
CA VAL A 300 -9.71 -15.45 11.67
C VAL A 300 -9.23 -14.61 12.85
N ILE A 301 -9.03 -15.23 14.02
CA ILE A 301 -8.97 -14.52 15.31
C ILE A 301 -7.80 -13.53 15.36
N ASN A 302 -6.61 -13.92 14.90
CA ASN A 302 -5.44 -13.06 15.03
C ASN A 302 -5.52 -11.82 14.15
N ALA A 303 -5.98 -11.95 12.90
CA ALA A 303 -6.18 -10.81 12.01
C ALA A 303 -7.30 -9.88 12.52
N THR A 304 -8.42 -10.45 12.99
CA THR A 304 -9.50 -9.67 13.63
C THR A 304 -8.99 -8.85 14.81
N ARG A 305 -8.19 -9.47 15.69
CA ARG A 305 -7.63 -8.81 16.88
C ARG A 305 -6.59 -7.76 16.50
N PHE A 306 -5.62 -8.10 15.65
CA PHE A 306 -4.52 -7.22 15.27
C PHE A 306 -5.03 -5.96 14.57
N TYR A 307 -5.92 -6.14 13.59
CA TYR A 307 -6.49 -5.03 12.81
C TYR A 307 -7.76 -4.42 13.42
N LYS A 308 -8.13 -4.82 14.65
CA LYS A 308 -9.25 -4.25 15.42
C LYS A 308 -10.53 -4.19 14.58
N LEU A 309 -10.84 -5.31 13.93
CA LEU A 309 -12.02 -5.42 13.09
C LEU A 309 -13.25 -5.57 13.99
N ASN A 310 -14.28 -4.76 13.75
CA ASN A 310 -15.53 -4.89 14.49
C ASN A 310 -16.13 -6.27 14.23
N HIS A 311 -16.55 -6.96 15.30
CA HIS A 311 -17.31 -8.20 15.19
C HIS A 311 -18.61 -7.90 14.42
N THR A 312 -18.62 -8.20 13.13
CA THR A 312 -19.87 -8.23 12.37
C THR A 312 -20.52 -9.54 12.78
N ASN A 313 -21.69 -9.48 13.44
CA ASN A 313 -22.44 -10.61 14.00
C ASN A 313 -22.12 -11.93 13.28
N ILE A 314 -21.24 -12.72 13.89
CA ILE A 314 -21.07 -14.12 13.53
C ILE A 314 -22.45 -14.73 13.75
N ILE A 315 -23.11 -15.18 12.68
CA ILE A 315 -24.31 -15.99 12.82
C ILE A 315 -23.85 -17.28 13.49
N HIS A 316 -23.85 -17.27 14.82
CA HIS A 316 -23.68 -18.48 15.60
C HIS A 316 -24.86 -19.38 15.27
N ASN A 317 -24.55 -20.51 14.65
CA ASN A 317 -25.44 -21.65 14.59
C ASN A 317 -25.88 -21.97 16.04
N PRO A 318 -27.17 -21.91 16.39
CA PRO A 318 -27.64 -22.00 17.79
C PRO A 318 -27.44 -23.38 18.44
N ASN A 319 -26.67 -24.28 17.84
CA ASN A 319 -26.41 -25.63 18.34
C ASN A 319 -24.99 -25.86 18.87
N SER A 320 -24.12 -24.85 18.97
CA SER A 320 -22.83 -24.99 19.67
C SER A 320 -22.93 -24.51 21.11
N THR A 321 -23.01 -25.45 22.05
CA THR A 321 -22.91 -25.18 23.48
C THR A 321 -21.44 -25.03 23.89
N SER A 322 -20.98 -23.78 24.06
CA SER A 322 -19.84 -23.51 24.94
C SER A 322 -19.98 -22.12 25.57
N SER A 323 -19.89 -22.12 26.90
CA SER A 323 -20.22 -21.06 27.86
C SER A 323 -19.47 -19.74 27.66
N SER A 324 -20.21 -18.65 27.78
CA SER A 324 -19.74 -17.26 27.88
C SER A 324 -19.09 -16.96 29.22
N LEU A 325 -18.05 -16.14 29.22
CA LEU A 325 -17.59 -15.32 30.35
C LEU A 325 -16.80 -14.12 29.82
N TYR A 326 -17.49 -13.06 29.38
CA TYR A 326 -16.99 -11.69 29.42
C TYR A 326 -18.18 -10.77 29.68
N GLN A 327 -18.23 -10.19 30.88
CA GLN A 327 -19.13 -9.08 31.22
C GLN A 327 -18.46 -7.78 30.78
N GLU A 328 -19.11 -7.01 29.91
CA GLU A 328 -18.77 -5.61 29.66
C GLU A 328 -19.71 -4.71 30.48
N ASP A 329 -19.11 -3.82 31.27
CA ASP A 329 -19.79 -2.74 31.99
C ASP A 329 -20.11 -1.59 31.03
N GLU A 330 -21.39 -1.42 30.69
CA GLU A 330 -21.89 -0.26 29.94
C GLU A 330 -21.90 1.01 30.81
N LYS A 331 -21.14 2.03 30.42
CA LYS A 331 -21.36 3.42 30.86
C LYS A 331 -22.21 4.17 29.84
N LYS A 332 -23.45 4.49 30.25
CA LYS A 332 -24.44 5.32 29.53
C LYS A 332 -23.93 6.71 29.15
N PRO A 333 -24.30 7.27 27.99
CA PRO A 333 -24.20 8.70 27.71
C PRO A 333 -25.44 9.46 28.22
N ILE A 334 -25.18 10.68 28.68
CA ILE A 334 -26.14 11.65 29.25
C ILE A 334 -26.84 12.39 28.11
N LEU A 335 -28.18 12.38 28.15
CA LEU A 335 -29.10 13.15 27.29
C LEU A 335 -29.13 14.62 27.71
N PHE A 336 -29.06 15.54 26.74
CA PHE A 336 -29.63 16.89 26.87
C PHE A 336 -30.70 17.11 25.80
N HIS A 337 -31.90 17.42 26.27
CA HIS A 337 -33.07 17.87 25.52
C HIS A 337 -32.97 19.35 25.17
N THR A 338 -33.41 19.70 23.95
CA THR A 338 -34.29 20.84 23.54
C THR A 338 -34.44 20.70 22.01
N SER A 339 -35.48 21.09 21.27
CA SER A 339 -36.84 21.61 21.46
C SER A 339 -37.39 21.76 20.03
N SER A 340 -38.66 21.44 19.81
CA SER A 340 -39.39 21.52 18.54
C SER A 340 -39.46 22.93 17.90
N ALA A 341 -39.46 23.02 16.56
CA ALA A 341 -40.39 23.91 15.81
C ALA A 341 -40.44 23.62 14.29
N GLN A 342 -41.63 23.18 13.87
CA GLN A 342 -42.42 23.55 12.69
C GLN A 342 -41.84 23.61 11.26
N ARG A 343 -42.52 22.84 10.40
CA ARG A 343 -42.51 22.86 8.94
C ARG A 343 -43.05 24.18 8.39
N TYR A 344 -42.39 24.70 7.36
CA TYR A 344 -43.01 25.51 6.31
C TYR A 344 -42.54 25.01 4.95
N SER A 345 -43.50 24.82 4.05
CA SER A 345 -43.35 24.36 2.67
C SER A 345 -43.62 25.51 1.71
N SER A 346 -42.72 25.79 0.77
CA SER A 346 -43.06 26.25 -0.60
C SER A 346 -41.82 26.34 -1.52
N PRO A 347 -42.00 26.26 -2.85
CA PRO A 347 -41.01 25.78 -3.81
C PRO A 347 -40.27 26.93 -4.50
N TYR A 348 -38.97 26.76 -4.76
CA TYR A 348 -38.27 27.50 -5.80
C TYR A 348 -37.11 26.65 -6.35
N HIS A 349 -37.28 26.18 -7.58
CA HIS A 349 -36.19 25.80 -8.47
C HIS A 349 -35.61 27.07 -9.10
N PRO A 350 -34.28 27.15 -9.24
CA PRO A 350 -33.72 27.58 -10.52
C PRO A 350 -32.61 26.65 -11.02
N GLU A 351 -32.87 26.10 -12.20
CA GLU A 351 -31.99 25.89 -13.36
C GLU A 351 -30.47 25.70 -13.16
N LEU A 352 -30.01 24.53 -13.60
CA LEU A 352 -28.61 24.18 -13.87
C LEU A 352 -28.06 25.00 -15.05
N PRO A 353 -26.81 25.49 -15.01
CA PRO A 353 -26.16 26.08 -16.19
C PRO A 353 -25.78 24.99 -17.22
N PRO A 354 -25.73 25.33 -18.52
CA PRO A 354 -25.60 24.38 -19.61
C PRO A 354 -24.18 23.81 -19.74
N THR A 355 -24.13 22.54 -20.14
CA THR A 355 -22.94 21.81 -20.63
C THR A 355 -22.35 22.46 -21.88
N PRO A 356 -21.02 22.61 -22.03
CA PRO A 356 -20.41 22.88 -23.32
C PRO A 356 -20.21 21.57 -24.11
N SER A 357 -20.88 21.45 -25.25
CA SER A 357 -20.60 20.44 -26.27
C SER A 357 -19.71 20.99 -27.38
N SER A 358 -18.67 20.20 -27.70
CA SER A 358 -17.95 20.05 -28.97
C SER A 358 -17.21 21.24 -29.62
N SER A 359 -15.89 21.09 -29.72
CA SER A 359 -15.18 21.34 -30.98
C SER A 359 -14.15 20.23 -31.20
N ALA A 360 -14.46 19.34 -32.16
CA ALA A 360 -13.56 18.33 -32.67
C ALA A 360 -12.49 18.98 -33.56
N PHE A 361 -11.21 18.70 -33.29
CA PHE A 361 -10.16 18.89 -34.29
C PHE A 361 -9.96 17.57 -35.03
N SER A 362 -10.43 17.56 -36.26
CA SER A 362 -10.15 16.55 -37.28
C SER A 362 -8.74 16.80 -37.85
N PHE A 363 -7.87 15.79 -37.77
CA PHE A 363 -6.72 15.67 -38.68
C PHE A 363 -6.86 14.40 -39.50
N LEU A 364 -6.69 14.61 -40.81
CA LEU A 364 -6.84 13.68 -41.91
C LEU A 364 -5.90 12.48 -41.78
N VAL A 365 -6.48 11.28 -41.77
CA VAL A 365 -5.80 10.04 -42.16
C VAL A 365 -5.75 10.01 -43.68
N ASN A 366 -4.55 10.02 -44.25
CA ASN A 366 -4.33 9.58 -45.62
C ASN A 366 -3.70 8.17 -45.56
N ASP A 367 -4.47 7.20 -46.04
CA ASP A 367 -3.98 5.88 -46.42
C ASP A 367 -2.96 5.98 -47.56
N SER A 368 -1.84 5.28 -47.43
CA SER A 368 -1.11 4.70 -48.57
C SER A 368 -0.27 3.54 -48.07
N LYS A 369 -0.66 2.34 -48.52
CA LYS A 369 0.07 1.08 -48.43
C LYS A 369 1.44 1.19 -49.12
N GLU A 370 2.46 0.52 -48.60
CA GLU A 370 3.05 -0.70 -49.17
C GLU A 370 4.41 -1.03 -48.53
N SER A 371 4.51 -2.28 -48.07
CA SER A 371 5.65 -3.21 -48.07
C SER A 371 7.04 -2.71 -48.49
N ILE A 372 8.08 -3.10 -47.74
CA ILE A 372 9.08 -4.13 -48.13
C ILE A 372 10.18 -4.24 -47.05
N GLU A 373 10.64 -5.48 -46.91
CA GLU A 373 11.68 -6.03 -46.04
C GLU A 373 13.09 -5.44 -46.22
N GLU A 374 13.96 -5.82 -45.28
CA GLU A 374 15.37 -6.18 -45.49
C GLU A 374 16.40 -5.06 -45.74
N GLN A 375 17.26 -4.79 -44.74
CA GLN A 375 18.65 -5.28 -44.72
C GLN A 375 19.48 -4.68 -43.57
N PHE A 376 20.03 -5.58 -42.76
CA PHE A 376 21.25 -5.35 -41.98
C PHE A 376 22.45 -5.30 -42.92
N ASN A 377 23.31 -4.29 -42.80
CA ASN A 377 24.76 -4.51 -42.60
C ASN A 377 25.56 -3.21 -42.39
N THR A 378 26.39 -3.25 -41.35
CA THR A 378 27.79 -2.76 -41.23
C THR A 378 28.28 -1.64 -42.16
N THR A 379 28.99 -0.63 -41.62
CA THR A 379 30.47 -0.62 -41.45
C THR A 379 30.94 0.73 -40.85
N GLN A 380 31.96 0.66 -40.00
CA GLN A 380 32.78 1.76 -39.47
C GLN A 380 33.48 2.58 -40.58
N LEU A 381 33.79 3.87 -40.33
CA LEU A 381 35.16 4.41 -40.35
C LEU A 381 35.23 5.93 -40.09
N ASP A 382 36.36 6.28 -39.47
CA ASP A 382 36.82 7.55 -38.91
C ASP A 382 37.00 8.72 -39.90
N THR A 383 36.89 9.97 -39.42
CA THR A 383 38.02 10.93 -39.20
C THR A 383 37.59 12.41 -39.15
N ASN A 384 38.06 13.08 -38.09
CA ASN A 384 38.38 14.50 -37.85
C ASN A 384 38.02 15.58 -38.90
N THR A 385 37.31 16.64 -38.46
CA THR A 385 37.80 18.03 -38.57
C THR A 385 37.12 18.97 -37.56
N THR A 386 37.93 19.82 -36.93
CA THR A 386 37.59 20.91 -36.00
C THR A 386 36.72 22.00 -36.63
N ASN A 387 35.69 22.48 -35.92
CA ASN A 387 35.26 23.88 -35.98
C ASN A 387 34.53 24.30 -34.69
N SER A 388 34.88 25.48 -34.21
CA SER A 388 34.35 26.14 -33.02
C SER A 388 32.95 26.72 -33.27
N SER A 389 32.00 26.43 -32.39
CA SER A 389 30.85 27.32 -32.10
C SER A 389 30.06 26.83 -30.90
N THR A 390 30.06 27.65 -29.84
CA THR A 390 28.96 27.82 -28.86
C THR A 390 28.17 26.58 -28.44
N THR A 391 28.57 26.00 -27.31
CA THR A 391 27.77 25.08 -26.49
C THR A 391 26.53 25.78 -25.95
N THR A 392 25.38 25.58 -26.60
CA THR A 392 24.09 25.48 -25.93
C THR A 392 23.79 24.00 -25.79
N THR A 393 24.05 23.44 -24.60
CA THR A 393 23.50 22.15 -24.20
C THR A 393 21.98 22.26 -24.19
N PRO A 394 21.24 21.47 -25.00
CA PRO A 394 19.85 21.22 -24.70
C PRO A 394 19.83 20.43 -23.40
N SER A 395 19.20 20.97 -22.37
CA SER A 395 18.75 20.17 -21.23
C SER A 395 17.82 19.10 -21.79
N THR A 396 18.34 17.89 -22.01
CA THR A 396 17.52 16.69 -22.11
C THR A 396 16.88 16.51 -20.75
N ILE A 397 15.72 17.12 -20.57
CA ILE A 397 14.76 16.80 -19.53
C ILE A 397 14.43 15.32 -19.76
N SER A 398 14.73 14.50 -18.75
CA SER A 398 14.28 13.12 -18.74
C SER A 398 12.75 13.15 -18.74
N PRO A 399 12.06 12.36 -19.57
CA PRO A 399 10.59 12.34 -19.62
C PRO A 399 9.92 11.88 -18.31
N ASN A 400 10.68 11.57 -17.27
CA ASN A 400 10.18 11.18 -15.95
C ASN A 400 10.03 12.36 -14.96
N ASP A 401 10.72 13.49 -15.16
CA ASP A 401 10.68 14.60 -14.18
C ASP A 401 9.40 15.46 -14.31
N ASP A 402 8.76 15.46 -15.49
CA ASP A 402 7.51 16.19 -15.73
C ASP A 402 6.28 15.48 -15.13
N ASP A 403 6.38 14.16 -14.92
CA ASP A 403 5.29 13.34 -14.41
C ASP A 403 5.09 13.55 -12.89
N GLU A 404 6.17 13.64 -12.11
CA GLU A 404 6.09 13.85 -10.66
C GLU A 404 5.37 15.16 -10.30
N GLY A 405 5.69 16.25 -11.02
CA GLY A 405 5.05 17.55 -10.84
C GLY A 405 3.56 17.51 -11.15
N LEU A 406 3.15 16.77 -12.18
CA LEU A 406 1.75 16.59 -12.54
C LEU A 406 0.99 15.76 -11.49
N TYR A 407 1.62 14.73 -10.93
CA TYR A 407 0.98 13.89 -9.92
C TYR A 407 0.88 14.57 -8.55
N LEU A 408 1.84 15.41 -8.16
CA LEU A 408 1.72 16.27 -6.99
C LEU A 408 0.58 17.28 -7.16
N LEU A 409 0.47 17.91 -8.33
CA LEU A 409 -0.63 18.82 -8.65
C LEU A 409 -1.98 18.10 -8.63
N TRP A 410 -2.05 16.87 -9.15
CA TRP A 410 -3.27 16.07 -9.17
C TRP A 410 -3.69 15.63 -7.76
N THR A 411 -2.75 15.11 -6.96
CA THR A 411 -2.97 14.77 -5.56
C THR A 411 -3.50 15.97 -4.80
N HIS A 412 -2.88 17.13 -4.99
CA HIS A 412 -3.32 18.36 -4.38
C HIS A 412 -4.71 18.81 -4.88
N GLN A 413 -5.00 18.74 -6.18
CA GLN A 413 -6.30 19.09 -6.72
C GLN A 413 -7.40 18.18 -6.17
N LEU A 414 -7.16 16.86 -6.14
CA LEU A 414 -8.06 15.87 -5.55
C LEU A 414 -8.32 16.18 -4.07
N LEU A 415 -7.27 16.50 -3.31
CA LEU A 415 -7.42 16.90 -1.91
C LEU A 415 -8.27 18.19 -1.77
N ARG A 416 -8.08 19.19 -2.64
CA ARG A 416 -8.91 20.42 -2.61
C ARG A 416 -10.36 20.18 -3.00
N GLU A 417 -10.62 19.39 -4.04
CA GLU A 417 -11.98 19.04 -4.48
C GLU A 417 -12.77 18.33 -3.38
N ARG A 418 -12.07 17.60 -2.50
CA ARG A 418 -12.63 16.97 -1.30
C ARG A 418 -12.75 17.88 -0.09
N GLY A 419 -12.44 19.18 -0.25
CA GLY A 419 -12.55 20.18 0.81
C GLY A 419 -11.39 20.21 1.79
N TYR A 420 -10.28 19.52 1.51
CA TYR A 420 -9.10 19.54 2.38
C TYR A 420 -8.32 20.84 2.19
N GLN A 421 -7.99 21.49 3.31
CA GLN A 421 -7.19 22.72 3.35
C GLN A 421 -5.83 22.42 3.98
N PRO A 422 -4.73 23.01 3.44
CA PRO A 422 -3.43 22.94 4.09
C PRO A 422 -3.51 23.50 5.50
N SER A 423 -2.85 22.86 6.45
CA SER A 423 -2.43 23.58 7.66
C SER A 423 -1.42 24.66 7.26
N SER A 424 -1.61 25.88 7.74
CA SER A 424 -0.63 26.95 7.55
C SER A 424 0.69 26.52 8.22
N CYS A 425 1.75 26.33 7.43
CA CYS A 425 3.10 26.30 7.97
C CYS A 425 3.33 27.60 8.73
N LYS A 426 3.50 27.51 10.05
CA LYS A 426 4.13 28.59 10.81
C LYS A 426 5.61 28.47 10.54
N LEU A 427 6.10 29.28 9.60
CA LEU A 427 7.50 29.68 9.66
C LEU A 427 7.57 30.65 10.83
N ASP A 428 8.44 30.35 11.80
CA ASP A 428 8.74 31.29 12.88
C ASP A 428 9.48 32.48 12.23
N ASP A 429 8.72 33.52 11.89
CA ASP A 429 9.23 34.80 11.41
C ASP A 429 9.83 35.58 12.60
N ASP A 430 11.05 35.23 12.98
CA ASP A 430 11.93 36.11 13.75
C ASP A 430 13.15 36.43 12.89
N ASP A 431 13.01 37.38 11.97
CA ASP A 431 14.10 38.25 11.51
C ASP A 431 13.52 39.55 10.91
N ASP A 432 13.46 40.56 11.79
CA ASP A 432 13.29 41.97 11.47
C ASP A 432 14.50 42.45 10.63
N ASP A 433 14.36 42.55 9.30
CA ASP A 433 14.92 43.67 8.51
C ASP A 433 14.58 43.55 7.02
N CYS A 434 13.55 44.28 6.57
CA CYS A 434 13.59 45.04 5.31
C CYS A 434 12.35 45.93 5.20
N ARG A 435 12.49 47.17 5.67
CA ARG A 435 11.56 48.26 5.37
C ARG A 435 11.73 48.75 3.92
N SER A 436 10.58 49.16 3.39
CA SER A 436 10.36 50.02 2.20
C SER A 436 10.41 49.34 0.84
N ILE A 437 9.22 49.10 0.26
CA ILE A 437 8.86 49.66 -1.05
C ILE A 437 7.36 50.03 -0.99
N ASP A 438 7.08 51.32 -0.88
CA ASP A 438 5.79 51.92 -1.19
C ASP A 438 5.83 52.45 -2.63
N SER A 439 4.68 52.34 -3.31
CA SER A 439 4.26 53.08 -4.51
C SER A 439 5.22 53.23 -5.71
N SER A 440 5.17 52.29 -6.66
CA SER A 440 5.16 52.62 -8.10
C SER A 440 4.74 51.41 -8.93
N ILE A 441 3.42 51.25 -9.10
CA ILE A 441 2.86 50.49 -10.23
C ILE A 441 3.00 51.39 -11.45
N THR A 442 4.05 51.19 -12.25
CA THR A 442 4.09 51.53 -13.67
C THR A 442 5.18 50.71 -14.35
N ASP A 443 4.82 50.14 -15.49
CA ASP A 443 5.64 49.47 -16.50
C ASP A 443 6.00 47.98 -16.31
N LEU A 444 5.11 47.18 -16.89
CA LEU A 444 5.31 45.82 -17.38
C LEU A 444 6.42 45.78 -18.45
N SER A 445 7.53 45.10 -18.17
CA SER A 445 8.16 44.18 -19.14
C SER A 445 9.12 43.21 -18.41
N THR A 446 9.26 42.01 -18.97
CA THR A 446 10.06 40.84 -18.53
C THR A 446 9.28 39.73 -17.79
N ASP A 447 8.86 38.75 -18.59
CA ASP A 447 8.08 37.55 -18.23
C ASP A 447 8.86 36.51 -17.40
N THR A 448 10.18 36.65 -17.29
CA THR A 448 11.07 35.68 -16.63
C THR A 448 11.06 35.78 -15.11
N SER A 449 10.85 36.97 -14.55
CA SER A 449 10.78 37.18 -13.08
C SER A 449 9.51 36.58 -12.46
N ARG A 450 8.39 36.61 -13.20
CA ARG A 450 7.09 36.06 -12.76
C ARG A 450 7.07 34.54 -12.74
N GLN A 451 7.82 33.87 -13.60
CA GLN A 451 7.95 32.42 -13.60
C GLN A 451 8.86 31.92 -12.48
N GLN A 452 10.00 32.58 -12.23
CA GLN A 452 10.89 32.21 -11.11
C GLN A 452 10.23 32.47 -9.74
N GLN A 453 9.47 33.55 -9.60
CA GLN A 453 8.78 33.86 -8.34
C GLN A 453 7.54 32.98 -8.13
N LYS A 454 6.88 32.50 -9.20
CA LYS A 454 5.84 31.46 -9.11
C LYS A 454 6.42 30.08 -8.82
N SER A 455 7.57 29.72 -9.40
CA SER A 455 8.19 28.41 -9.12
C SER A 455 8.74 28.35 -7.70
N MET A 456 9.39 29.41 -7.18
CA MET A 456 9.82 29.47 -5.78
C MET A 456 8.63 29.40 -4.80
N ASN A 457 7.54 30.13 -5.07
CA ASN A 457 6.35 30.07 -4.22
C ASN A 457 5.65 28.70 -4.30
N LEU A 458 5.61 28.06 -5.47
CA LEU A 458 5.10 26.70 -5.62
C LEU A 458 6.01 25.68 -4.92
N SER A 459 7.32 25.86 -4.94
CA SER A 459 8.30 24.97 -4.28
C SER A 459 8.20 25.04 -2.76
N ILE A 460 8.13 26.25 -2.20
CA ILE A 460 7.98 26.47 -0.74
C ILE A 460 6.61 25.99 -0.27
N TRP A 461 5.58 26.17 -1.10
CA TRP A 461 4.22 25.74 -0.79
C TRP A 461 4.03 24.21 -1.02
N LEU A 462 4.69 23.59 -1.98
CA LEU A 462 4.74 22.12 -2.13
C LEU A 462 5.53 21.48 -0.98
N ALA A 463 6.64 22.09 -0.55
CA ALA A 463 7.40 21.67 0.62
C ALA A 463 6.61 21.75 1.93
N SER A 464 5.56 22.58 1.99
CA SER A 464 4.65 22.65 3.15
C SER A 464 3.71 21.44 3.29
N TRP A 465 3.55 20.66 2.22
CA TRP A 465 2.76 19.41 2.20
C TRP A 465 3.62 18.15 2.08
N PHE A 466 4.72 18.27 1.34
CA PHE A 466 5.64 17.20 0.98
C PHE A 466 7.05 17.78 0.97
N PRO A 467 7.78 17.80 2.11
CA PRO A 467 9.24 17.92 2.03
C PRO A 467 9.69 16.73 1.16
N MET A 468 10.42 17.04 0.08
CA MET A 468 10.71 16.13 -1.03
C MET A 468 10.95 14.68 -0.57
N CYS A 469 10.20 13.74 -1.17
CA CYS A 469 10.74 12.40 -1.42
C CYS A 469 12.03 12.58 -2.26
#